data_AF-A0A3Q3CNG0-F1
#
_entry.id   AF-A0A3Q3CNG0-F1
#
_cell.length_a   1.000
_cell.length_b   1.000
_cell.length_c   1.000
_cell.angle_alpha   90.00
_cell.angle_beta   90.00
_cell.angle_gamma   90.00
#
_symmetry.space_group_name_H-M   'P 1'
#
loop_
_entity.id
_entity.type
_entity.pdbx_description
1 polymer ?
#
loop_
_entity_poly.entity_id
_entity_poly.type
_entity_poly.pdbx_seq_one_letter_code
_entity_poly.pdbx_strand_id
1 'polypeptide(L)'
;LGSPDLVNILDDITDEEFKTFKWNLKNERFRDIEPIKVNQLSKAERCDAVDLMVQKYDMDGAVQVMESIFKKINRNDLACTSFNLFERLTFR
;
A
#
# COMPACT_ATOMS: atom_id res chain seq x y z
N LEU A 1 3.02 13.06 3.97
CA LEU A 1 1.79 13.50 3.29
C LEU A 1 1.45 12.38 2.32
N GLY A 2 0.53 11.51 2.73
CA GLY A 2 0.05 10.43 1.89
C GLY A 2 -0.56 10.97 0.61
N SER A 3 -0.54 10.17 -0.45
CA SER A 3 -1.32 10.48 -1.65
C SER A 3 -2.79 10.25 -1.34
N PRO A 4 -3.68 11.26 -1.44
CA PRO A 4 -5.12 11.06 -1.25
C PRO A 4 -5.68 9.94 -2.15
N ASP A 5 -5.09 9.77 -3.34
CA ASP A 5 -5.48 8.71 -4.27
C ASP A 5 -5.20 7.30 -3.70
N LEU A 6 -4.09 7.10 -3.00
CA LEU A 6 -3.76 5.82 -2.36
C LEU A 6 -4.65 5.53 -1.14
N VAL A 7 -5.04 6.57 -0.41
CA VAL A 7 -5.97 6.43 0.72
C VAL A 7 -7.35 6.00 0.21
N ASN A 8 -7.84 6.62 -0.86
CA ASN A 8 -9.13 6.27 -1.46
C ASN A 8 -9.17 4.78 -1.88
N ILE A 9 -8.07 4.25 -2.41
CA ILE A 9 -7.98 2.82 -2.77
C ILE A 9 -8.09 1.92 -1.52
N LEU A 10 -7.54 2.34 -0.37
CA LEU A 10 -7.71 1.61 0.89
C LEU A 10 -9.12 1.77 1.49
N ASP A 11 -9.86 2.81 1.13
CA ASP A 11 -11.26 2.96 1.54
C ASP A 11 -12.19 1.98 0.82
N ASP A 12 -11.78 1.48 -0.35
CA ASP A 12 -12.50 0.44 -1.12
C ASP A 12 -12.26 -1.01 -0.62
N ILE A 13 -11.55 -1.17 0.50
CA ILE A 13 -11.42 -2.45 1.21
C ILE A 13 -12.03 -2.40 2.60
N THR A 14 -12.62 -3.52 3.00
CA THR A 14 -13.18 -3.73 4.34
C THR A 14 -12.08 -3.69 5.42
N ASP A 15 -12.47 -3.51 6.68
CA ASP A 15 -11.52 -3.51 7.79
C ASP A 15 -10.81 -4.86 7.98
N GLU A 16 -11.43 -5.98 7.57
CA GLU A 16 -10.80 -7.30 7.59
C GLU A 16 -9.74 -7.46 6.50
N GLU A 17 -10.04 -7.02 5.28
CA GLU A 17 -9.06 -6.92 4.21
C GLU A 17 -7.93 -5.97 4.58
N PHE A 18 -8.22 -4.84 5.25
CA PHE A 18 -7.19 -3.91 5.71
C PHE A 18 -6.30 -4.50 6.81
N LYS A 19 -6.85 -5.29 7.75
CA LYS A 19 -6.02 -6.07 8.69
C LYS A 19 -5.09 -7.02 7.96
N THR A 20 -5.59 -7.69 6.91
CA THR A 20 -4.79 -8.60 6.07
C THR A 20 -3.74 -7.83 5.26
N PHE A 21 -4.07 -6.64 4.76
CA PHE A 21 -3.16 -5.73 4.08
C PHE A 21 -1.98 -5.35 4.99
N LYS A 22 -2.26 -4.91 6.23
CA LYS A 22 -1.23 -4.62 7.24
C LYS A 22 -0.41 -5.85 7.61
N TRP A 23 -1.03 -7.03 7.64
CA TRP A 23 -0.31 -8.28 7.84
C TRP A 23 0.69 -8.57 6.72
N ASN A 24 0.36 -8.25 5.47
CA ASN A 24 1.31 -8.37 4.37
C ASN A 24 2.40 -7.29 4.43
N LEU A 25 2.07 -6.04 4.76
CA LEU A 25 3.07 -4.95 4.86
C LEU A 25 4.24 -5.23 5.82
N LYS A 26 4.00 -5.95 6.92
CA LYS A 26 5.08 -6.34 7.85
C LYS A 26 5.96 -7.49 7.34
N ASN A 27 5.57 -8.14 6.24
CA ASN A 27 6.28 -9.27 5.63
C ASN A 27 6.78 -8.94 4.20
N GLU A 28 6.26 -7.88 3.56
CA GLU A 28 6.61 -7.49 2.21
C GLU A 28 7.98 -6.81 2.17
N ARG A 29 8.94 -7.44 1.52
CA ARG A 29 10.20 -6.80 1.13
C ARG A 29 10.03 -6.17 -0.24
N PHE A 30 10.58 -4.97 -0.40
CA PHE A 30 10.58 -4.27 -1.67
C PHE A 30 12.03 -3.98 -2.08
N ARG A 31 12.52 -4.71 -3.11
CA ARG A 31 13.95 -4.70 -3.49
C ARG A 31 14.81 -5.06 -2.26
N ASP A 32 15.79 -4.23 -1.93
CA ASP A 32 16.67 -4.38 -0.75
C ASP A 32 16.14 -3.65 0.50
N ILE A 33 14.90 -3.14 0.45
CA ILE A 33 14.27 -2.41 1.57
C ILE A 33 13.49 -3.39 2.45
N GLU A 34 13.82 -3.39 3.74
CA GLU A 34 13.14 -4.21 4.75
C GLU A 34 11.67 -3.80 4.97
N PRO A 35 10.80 -4.73 5.43
CA PRO A 35 9.39 -4.46 5.69
C PRO A 35 9.15 -3.36 6.75
N ILE A 36 7.92 -2.85 6.78
CA ILE A 36 7.47 -1.91 7.82
C ILE A 36 7.32 -2.67 9.15
N LYS A 37 7.77 -2.07 10.26
CA LYS A 37 7.78 -2.73 11.56
C LYS A 37 6.37 -2.89 12.12
N VAL A 38 6.12 -4.01 12.81
CA VAL A 38 4.82 -4.36 13.41
C VAL A 38 4.28 -3.29 14.36
N ASN A 39 5.17 -2.67 15.15
CA ASN A 39 4.77 -1.63 16.11
C ASN A 39 4.21 -0.38 15.43
N GLN A 40 4.62 -0.08 14.18
CA GLN A 40 4.08 1.03 13.39
C GLN A 40 2.70 0.69 12.82
N LEU A 41 2.46 -0.58 12.46
CA LEU A 41 1.22 -1.01 11.79
C LEU A 41 0.07 -1.36 12.74
N SER A 42 0.36 -1.71 14.00
CA SER A 42 -0.65 -2.21 14.94
C SER A 42 -1.86 -1.27 15.08
N LYS A 43 -1.62 0.04 15.18
CA LYS A 43 -2.66 1.07 15.33
C LYS A 43 -2.76 2.03 14.13
N ALA A 44 -2.06 1.73 13.03
CA ALA A 44 -2.12 2.55 11.84
C ALA A 44 -3.52 2.48 11.22
N GLU A 45 -4.10 3.65 11.03
CA GLU A 45 -5.26 3.85 10.15
C GLU A 45 -4.81 3.84 8.68
N ARG A 46 -5.77 3.90 7.74
CA ARG A 46 -5.48 3.84 6.30
C ARG A 46 -4.51 4.94 5.85
N CYS A 47 -4.73 6.18 6.29
CA CYS A 47 -3.82 7.30 6.03
C CYS A 47 -2.41 7.05 6.58
N ASP A 48 -2.31 6.57 7.83
CA ASP A 48 -1.02 6.28 8.45
C ASP A 48 -0.28 5.19 7.69
N ALA A 49 -0.99 4.16 7.21
CA ALA A 49 -0.40 3.08 6.43
C ALA A 49 0.16 3.61 5.10
N VAL A 50 -0.57 4.49 4.40
CA VAL A 50 -0.07 5.14 3.17
C VAL A 50 1.14 6.01 3.47
N ASP A 51 1.10 6.83 4.52
CA ASP A 51 2.24 7.66 4.92
C ASP A 51 3.47 6.80 5.25
N LEU A 52 3.30 5.70 5.97
CA LEU A 52 4.38 4.76 6.29
C LEU A 52 4.96 4.12 5.01
N MET A 53 4.11 3.75 4.05
CA MET A 53 4.55 3.18 2.77
C MET A 53 5.35 4.19 1.95
N VAL A 54 4.85 5.41 1.79
CA VAL A 54 5.54 6.46 1.03
C VAL A 54 6.85 6.87 1.70
N GLN A 55 6.88 6.96 3.04
CA GLN A 55 8.11 7.26 3.77
C GLN A 55 9.15 6.13 3.65
N LYS A 56 8.71 4.87 3.60
CA LYS A 56 9.58 3.71 3.61
C LYS A 56 10.10 3.33 2.23
N TYR A 57 9.25 3.43 1.22
CA TYR A 57 9.48 2.86 -0.11
C TYR A 57 9.50 3.90 -1.21
N ASP A 58 9.36 5.20 -0.90
CA ASP A 58 9.02 6.27 -1.85
C ASP A 58 7.62 6.09 -2.50
N MET A 59 7.18 7.06 -3.30
CA MET A 59 5.85 7.02 -3.93
C MET A 59 5.71 5.84 -4.89
N ASP A 60 6.73 5.60 -5.71
CA ASP A 60 6.72 4.56 -6.74
C ASP A 60 6.74 3.18 -6.08
N GLY A 61 7.58 3.00 -5.07
CA GLY A 61 7.62 1.78 -4.29
C GLY A 61 6.36 1.56 -3.48
N ALA A 62 5.74 2.61 -2.93
CA ALA A 62 4.46 2.49 -2.24
C ALA A 62 3.36 1.95 -3.16
N VAL A 63 3.27 2.43 -4.40
CA VAL A 63 2.28 1.95 -5.37
C VAL A 63 2.55 0.48 -5.75
N GLN A 64 3.81 0.11 -6.02
CA GLN A 64 4.18 -1.27 -6.37
C GLN A 64 3.94 -2.25 -5.22
N VAL A 65 4.25 -1.85 -3.98
CA VAL A 65 3.96 -2.66 -2.78
C VAL A 65 2.46 -2.82 -2.59
N MET A 66 1.68 -1.74 -2.73
CA MET A 66 0.22 -1.79 -2.63
C MET A 66 -0.39 -2.75 -3.65
N GLU A 67 0.04 -2.66 -4.91
CA GLU A 67 -0.40 -3.55 -5.99
C GLU A 67 -0.07 -5.02 -5.69
N SER A 68 1.17 -5.31 -5.26
CA SER A 68 1.60 -6.67 -4.87
C SER A 68 0.70 -7.25 -3.79
N ILE A 69 0.40 -6.46 -2.75
CA ILE A 69 -0.44 -6.91 -1.63
C ILE A 69 -1.89 -7.12 -2.09
N PHE A 70 -2.45 -6.27 -2.93
CA PHE A 70 -3.80 -6.46 -3.45
C PHE A 70 -3.95 -7.74 -4.28
N LYS A 71 -2.94 -8.08 -5.08
CA LYS A 71 -2.89 -9.39 -5.76
C LYS A 71 -2.88 -10.54 -4.76
N LYS A 72 -2.13 -10.44 -3.66
CA LYS A 72 -2.06 -11.48 -2.62
C LYS A 72 -3.37 -11.69 -1.86
N ILE A 73 -4.16 -10.63 -1.67
CA ILE A 73 -5.48 -10.73 -1.01
C ILE A 73 -6.63 -10.90 -2.01
N ASN A 74 -6.33 -11.20 -3.28
CA ASN A 74 -7.29 -11.41 -4.38
C ASN A 74 -8.17 -10.20 -4.72
N ARG A 75 -7.76 -8.97 -4.39
CA ARG A 75 -8.39 -7.70 -4.82
C ARG A 75 -7.77 -7.18 -6.12
N ASN A 76 -7.87 -8.00 -7.17
CA ASN A 76 -7.30 -7.70 -8.48
C ASN A 76 -7.92 -6.45 -9.15
N ASP A 77 -9.15 -6.11 -8.78
CA ASP A 77 -9.85 -4.87 -9.13
C ASP A 77 -9.06 -3.63 -8.65
N LEU A 78 -8.56 -3.66 -7.42
CA LEU A 78 -7.79 -2.56 -6.83
C LEU A 78 -6.32 -2.58 -7.24
N ALA A 79 -5.75 -3.75 -7.52
CA ALA A 79 -4.40 -3.86 -8.07
C ALA A 79 -4.30 -3.12 -9.42
N CYS A 80 -5.29 -3.30 -10.31
CA CYS A 80 -5.37 -2.59 -11.59
C CYS A 80 -5.48 -1.07 -11.38
N THR A 81 -6.31 -0.64 -10.44
CA THR A 81 -6.50 0.79 -10.11
C THR A 81 -5.20 1.42 -9.60
N SER A 82 -4.46 0.71 -8.74
CA SER A 82 -3.16 1.13 -8.21
C SER A 82 -2.13 1.28 -9.34
N PHE A 83 -2.07 0.32 -10.26
CA PHE A 83 -1.16 0.36 -11.42
C PHE A 83 -1.46 1.55 -12.34
N ASN A 84 -2.72 1.83 -12.62
CA ASN A 84 -3.10 2.99 -13.44
C ASN A 84 -2.70 4.32 -12.80
N LEU A 85 -2.69 4.41 -11.47
CA LEU A 85 -2.18 5.58 -10.75
C LEU A 85 -0.66 5.73 -10.91
N PHE A 86 0.10 4.63 -10.84
CA PHE A 86 1.54 4.64 -11.10
C PHE A 86 1.86 5.21 -12.48
N GLU A 87 1.24 4.69 -13.53
CA GLU A 87 1.46 5.16 -14.90
C GLU A 87 1.20 6.66 -15.06
N ARG A 88 0.16 7.20 -14.39
CA ARG A 88 -0.19 8.63 -14.42
C ARG A 88 0.83 9.53 -13.70
N LEU A 89 1.46 9.03 -12.65
CA LEU A 89 2.42 9.80 -11.84
C LEU A 89 3.82 9.76 -12.44
N THR A 90 4.19 8.66 -13.08
CA THR A 90 5.55 8.40 -13.59
C THR A 90 5.77 8.92 -15.02
N PHE A 91 4.76 8.89 -15.89
CA PHE A 91 4.92 9.18 -17.33
C PHE A 91 4.30 10.51 -17.81
N ARG A 92 4.30 11.56 -16.99
CA ARG A 92 3.88 12.91 -17.42
C ARG A 92 4.93 13.65 -18.25
#